data_AF-A0A2V7TXI2-F1
#
_entry.id   AF-A0A2V7TXI2-F1
#
_cell.length_a   1.000
_cell.length_b   1.000
_cell.length_c   1.000
_cell.angle_alpha   90.00
_cell.angle_beta   90.00
_cell.angle_gamma   90.00
#
_symmetry.space_group_name_H-M   'P 1'
#
loop_
_entity.id
_entity.type
_entity.pdbx_description
1 polymer ?
#
loop_
_entity_poly.entity_id
_entity_poly.type
_entity_poly.pdbx_seq_one_letter_code
_entity_poly.pdbx_strand_id
1 'polypeptide(L)'
;VPDSDSGIYLRGNSKAQVNIWCWPVGSGEVYGYRTDDKMPAAVRAAVTPKKLADHDIGQWNTFEITMKGSRLSVVLNGERVIENAELPGVAARGPIALQHHGSKKDGKWVSPPALVQFRNISIRELK
;
A
#
# COMPACT_ATOMS: atom_id res chain seq x y z
N VAL A 1 -5.59 15.63 -11.05
CA VAL A 1 -5.61 14.21 -11.49
C VAL A 1 -6.82 13.57 -10.81
N PRO A 2 -7.73 12.86 -11.51
CA PRO A 2 -8.85 12.18 -10.86
C PRO A 2 -8.28 11.21 -9.81
N ASP A 3 -8.85 11.25 -8.61
CA ASP A 3 -8.30 10.45 -7.50
C ASP A 3 -8.52 8.96 -7.77
N SER A 4 -7.64 8.13 -7.23
CA SER A 4 -7.79 6.68 -7.20
C SER A 4 -7.26 6.21 -5.86
N ASP A 5 -7.93 5.24 -5.24
CA ASP A 5 -7.63 4.78 -3.90
C ASP A 5 -7.87 3.27 -3.85
N SER A 6 -6.80 2.57 -3.52
CA SER A 6 -6.77 1.16 -3.27
C SER A 6 -5.54 0.85 -2.41
N GLY A 7 -5.24 -0.43 -2.27
CA GLY A 7 -4.02 -0.85 -1.64
C GLY A 7 -4.00 -2.34 -1.37
N ILE A 8 -2.85 -2.78 -0.89
CA ILE A 8 -2.58 -4.18 -0.61
C ILE A 8 -2.46 -4.33 0.91
N TYR A 9 -3.45 -4.96 1.54
CA TYR A 9 -3.41 -5.27 2.97
C TYR A 9 -2.46 -6.42 3.25
N LEU A 10 -1.59 -6.20 4.22
CA LEU A 10 -0.58 -7.16 4.64
C LEU A 10 -1.08 -7.90 5.87
N ARG A 11 -1.10 -9.23 5.78
CA ARG A 11 -1.40 -10.14 6.89
C ARG A 11 -2.74 -9.84 7.58
N GLY A 12 -3.76 -9.50 6.79
CA GLY A 12 -5.13 -9.28 7.25
C GLY A 12 -5.34 -8.02 8.08
N ASN A 13 -4.40 -7.08 8.07
CA ASN A 13 -4.45 -5.88 8.88
C ASN A 13 -4.63 -4.63 8.00
N SER A 14 -5.72 -3.89 8.18
CA SER A 14 -6.00 -2.65 7.45
C SER A 14 -5.03 -1.52 7.81
N LYS A 15 -4.43 -1.51 9.01
CA LYS A 15 -3.38 -0.57 9.39
C LYS A 15 -2.11 -0.81 8.57
N ALA A 16 -1.81 -2.08 8.24
CA ALA A 16 -0.66 -2.49 7.44
C ALA A 16 -1.05 -2.60 5.95
N GLN A 17 -1.43 -1.47 5.36
CA GLN A 17 -1.77 -1.37 3.95
C GLN A 17 -0.61 -0.74 3.17
N VAL A 18 -0.20 -1.33 2.05
CA VAL A 18 0.59 -0.61 1.05
C VAL A 18 -0.40 0.14 0.16
N ASN A 19 -0.49 1.47 0.32
CA ASN A 19 -1.47 2.32 -0.35
C ASN A 19 -1.15 2.51 -1.84
N ILE A 20 -2.20 2.58 -2.67
CA ILE A 20 -2.13 2.87 -4.11
C ILE A 20 -3.08 4.02 -4.39
N TRP A 21 -2.54 5.18 -4.79
CA TRP A 21 -3.34 6.38 -5.04
C TRP A 21 -2.62 7.48 -5.81
N CYS A 22 -3.28 8.62 -5.99
CA CYS A 22 -2.74 9.78 -6.72
C CYS A 22 -2.34 10.96 -5.81
N TRP A 23 -2.05 10.70 -4.53
CA TRP A 23 -1.66 11.75 -3.59
C TRP A 23 -0.17 12.11 -3.72
N PRO A 24 0.26 13.35 -3.35
CA PRO A 24 1.63 13.82 -3.56
C PRO A 24 2.73 13.01 -2.87
N VAL A 25 2.38 12.23 -1.85
CA VAL A 25 3.28 11.33 -1.13
C VAL A 25 3.72 10.12 -1.97
N GLY A 26 2.98 9.81 -3.05
CA GLY A 26 3.17 8.64 -3.90
C GLY A 26 2.54 7.37 -3.35
N SER A 27 2.46 6.35 -4.21
CA SER A 27 2.02 5.02 -3.79
C SER A 27 3.15 4.27 -3.09
N GLY A 28 2.78 3.20 -2.37
CA GLY A 28 3.71 2.39 -1.61
C GLY A 28 3.77 2.76 -0.12
N GLU A 29 3.16 3.88 0.28
CA GLU A 29 3.11 4.29 1.69
C GLU A 29 2.32 3.32 2.57
N VAL A 30 2.47 3.45 3.91
CA VAL A 30 1.61 2.77 4.88
C VAL A 30 0.88 3.79 5.74
N TYR A 31 -0.26 4.28 5.22
CA TYR A 31 -1.02 5.38 5.81
C TYR A 31 -1.40 5.12 7.27
N GLY A 32 -1.88 3.91 7.57
CA GLY A 32 -2.30 3.54 8.92
C GLY A 32 -1.20 3.63 9.98
N TYR A 33 0.08 3.59 9.59
CA TYR A 33 1.22 3.85 10.47
C TYR A 33 1.70 5.29 10.38
N ARG A 34 1.77 5.88 9.16
CA ARG A 34 2.30 7.23 8.94
C ARG A 34 1.49 8.31 9.66
N THR A 35 0.18 8.16 9.71
CA THR A 35 -0.74 9.16 10.29
C THR A 35 -1.15 8.86 11.74
N ASP A 36 -0.66 7.77 12.33
CA ASP A 36 -0.90 7.47 13.73
C ASP A 36 0.08 8.22 14.62
N ASP A 37 -0.39 9.27 15.28
CA ASP A 37 0.43 10.11 16.18
C ASP A 37 0.98 9.37 17.40
N LYS A 38 0.49 8.16 17.70
CA LYS A 38 1.07 7.29 18.74
C LYS A 38 2.30 6.54 18.26
N MET A 39 2.56 6.50 16.95
CA MET A 39 3.75 5.87 16.39
C MET A 39 4.98 6.78 16.56
N PRO A 40 6.16 6.21 16.88
CA PRO A 40 7.41 6.96 16.88
C PRO A 40 7.63 7.69 15.56
N ALA A 41 8.20 8.89 15.60
CA ALA A 41 8.49 9.66 14.39
C ALA A 41 9.33 8.88 13.37
N ALA A 42 10.28 8.06 13.85
CA ALA A 42 11.07 7.17 13.01
C ALA A 42 10.24 6.10 12.27
N VAL A 43 9.19 5.56 12.90
CA VAL A 43 8.27 4.61 12.24
C VAL A 43 7.46 5.32 11.17
N ARG A 44 6.86 6.47 11.51
CA ARG A 44 6.07 7.28 10.55
C ARG A 44 6.90 7.68 9.34
N ALA A 45 8.13 8.12 9.56
CA ALA A 45 9.07 8.47 8.49
C ALA A 45 9.47 7.25 7.65
N ALA A 46 9.75 6.10 8.28
CA ALA A 46 10.18 4.89 7.57
C ALA A 46 9.10 4.32 6.65
N VAL A 47 7.81 4.48 6.98
CA VAL A 47 6.69 4.04 6.14
C VAL A 47 6.24 5.09 5.12
N THR A 48 6.93 6.24 5.03
CA THR A 48 6.69 7.26 4.02
C THR A 48 7.60 6.99 2.81
N PRO A 49 7.06 6.93 1.58
CA PRO A 49 7.83 6.76 0.36
C PRO A 49 8.95 7.80 0.25
N LYS A 50 10.16 7.33 -0.08
CA LYS A 50 11.34 8.21 -0.30
C LYS A 50 11.34 8.86 -1.68
N LYS A 51 10.53 8.35 -2.61
CA LYS A 51 10.47 8.78 -4.01
C LYS A 51 9.07 8.53 -4.55
N LEU A 52 8.57 9.48 -5.35
CA LEU A 52 7.42 9.28 -6.21
C LEU A 52 7.86 8.44 -7.42
N ALA A 53 7.49 7.17 -7.44
CA ALA A 53 7.87 6.23 -8.50
C ALA A 53 6.66 5.76 -9.35
N ASP A 54 5.48 6.31 -9.09
CA ASP A 54 4.26 6.06 -9.83
C ASP A 54 4.40 6.45 -11.31
N HIS A 55 3.91 5.59 -12.18
CA HIS A 55 3.57 5.93 -13.56
C HIS A 55 2.22 6.67 -13.63
N ASP A 56 1.96 7.36 -14.74
CA ASP A 56 0.73 8.13 -14.94
C ASP A 56 -0.53 7.27 -14.88
N ILE A 57 -1.68 7.90 -14.60
CA ILE A 57 -2.98 7.22 -14.63
C ILE A 57 -3.21 6.53 -15.97
N GLY A 58 -3.71 5.29 -15.89
CA GLY A 58 -3.94 4.42 -17.05
C GLY A 58 -2.73 3.59 -17.45
N GLN A 59 -1.56 3.84 -16.85
CA GLN A 59 -0.38 3.01 -17.01
C GLN A 59 -0.27 1.96 -15.91
N TRP A 60 0.48 0.90 -16.21
CA TRP A 60 0.71 -0.16 -15.24
C TRP A 60 1.84 0.23 -14.28
N ASN A 61 1.56 0.07 -13.00
CA ASN A 61 2.52 0.13 -11.91
C ASN A 61 2.82 -1.29 -11.42
N THR A 62 4.10 -1.60 -11.20
CA THR A 62 4.54 -2.91 -10.68
C THR A 62 5.11 -2.73 -9.28
N PHE A 63 4.54 -3.44 -8.32
CA PHE A 63 5.01 -3.47 -6.94
C PHE A 63 5.75 -4.78 -6.65
N GLU A 64 6.89 -4.69 -5.99
CA GLU A 64 7.50 -5.81 -5.26
C GLU A 64 7.46 -5.47 -3.77
N ILE A 65 6.68 -6.26 -3.01
CA ILE A 65 6.46 -6.04 -1.58
C ILE A 65 7.09 -7.20 -0.83
N THR A 66 8.03 -6.88 0.06
CA THR A 66 8.74 -7.87 0.88
C THR A 66 8.42 -7.66 2.35
N MET A 67 7.93 -8.71 3.00
CA MET A 67 7.73 -8.75 4.45
C MET A 67 8.69 -9.77 5.09
N LYS A 68 9.60 -9.30 5.95
CA LYS A 68 10.52 -10.14 6.73
C LYS A 68 10.33 -9.89 8.22
N GLY A 69 9.80 -10.85 8.97
CA GLY A 69 9.35 -10.58 10.33
C GLY A 69 8.30 -9.47 10.32
N SER A 70 8.51 -8.39 11.07
CA SER A 70 7.68 -7.17 11.07
C SER A 70 8.19 -6.06 10.14
N ARG A 71 9.22 -6.34 9.33
CA ARG A 71 9.84 -5.35 8.43
C ARG A 71 9.26 -5.39 7.03
N LEU A 72 8.93 -4.21 6.51
CA LEU A 72 8.42 -3.97 5.18
C LEU A 72 9.48 -3.30 4.29
N SER A 73 9.63 -3.80 3.07
CA SER A 73 10.25 -3.07 1.96
C SER A 73 9.31 -3.05 0.76
N VAL A 74 9.27 -1.94 0.04
CA VAL A 74 8.45 -1.75 -1.16
C VAL A 74 9.33 -1.21 -2.28
N VAL A 75 9.33 -1.91 -3.40
CA VAL A 75 9.87 -1.44 -4.68
C VAL A 75 8.69 -1.16 -5.59
N LEU A 76 8.63 0.03 -6.18
CA LEU A 76 7.62 0.47 -7.13
C LEU A 76 8.31 0.83 -8.44
N ASN A 77 7.95 0.15 -9.54
CA ASN A 77 8.55 0.37 -10.87
C ASN A 77 10.08 0.31 -10.89
N GLY A 78 10.67 -0.62 -10.12
CA GLY A 78 12.12 -0.78 -10.00
C GLY A 78 12.81 0.16 -9.00
N GLU A 79 12.07 1.11 -8.43
CA GLU A 79 12.58 2.09 -7.47
C GLU A 79 12.22 1.70 -6.04
N ARG A 80 13.20 1.67 -5.14
CA ARG A 80 12.97 1.33 -3.72
C ARG A 80 12.36 2.51 -2.98
N VAL A 81 11.05 2.49 -2.80
CA VAL A 81 10.30 3.58 -2.15
C VAL A 81 10.22 3.44 -0.63
N ILE A 82 10.18 2.20 -0.10
CA ILE A 82 10.29 1.90 1.33
C ILE A 82 11.38 0.85 1.53
N GLU A 83 12.22 1.04 2.55
CA GLU A 83 13.30 0.11 2.86
C GLU A 83 13.33 -0.25 4.35
N ASN A 84 13.09 -1.53 4.63
CA ASN A 84 13.23 -2.14 5.96
C ASN A 84 12.49 -1.39 7.09
N ALA A 85 11.32 -0.84 6.78
CA ALA A 85 10.47 -0.13 7.73
C ALA A 85 9.87 -1.10 8.74
N GLU A 86 9.98 -0.79 10.03
CA GLU A 86 9.29 -1.55 11.08
C GLU A 86 7.78 -1.26 11.04
N LEU A 87 6.95 -2.29 11.10
CA LEU A 87 5.51 -2.19 11.31
C LEU A 87 5.15 -2.75 12.70
N PRO A 88 5.24 -1.94 13.78
CA PRO A 88 4.95 -2.43 15.12
C PRO A 88 3.55 -3.06 15.22
N GLY A 89 3.48 -4.23 15.87
CA GLY A 89 2.21 -4.94 16.08
C GLY A 89 1.58 -5.57 14.84
N VAL A 90 2.24 -5.57 13.68
CA VAL A 90 1.77 -6.35 12.53
C VAL A 90 1.77 -7.84 12.89
N ALA A 91 0.71 -8.56 12.48
CA ALA A 91 0.62 -10.00 12.73
C ALA A 91 1.79 -10.75 12.10
N ALA A 92 2.18 -11.90 12.66
CA ALA A 92 3.24 -12.74 12.08
C ALA A 92 2.79 -13.38 10.74
N ARG A 93 1.50 -13.69 10.61
CA ARG A 93 0.88 -14.28 9.43
C ARG A 93 -0.56 -13.78 9.25
N GLY A 94 -1.08 -13.86 8.04
CA GLY A 94 -2.46 -13.53 7.72
C GLY A 94 -2.67 -13.43 6.21
N PRO A 95 -3.92 -13.23 5.75
CA PRO A 95 -4.22 -13.11 4.33
C PRO A 95 -3.60 -11.85 3.72
N ILE A 96 -3.40 -11.87 2.40
CA ILE A 96 -3.23 -10.65 1.61
C ILE A 96 -4.59 -10.31 1.01
N ALA A 97 -4.96 -9.03 0.99
CA ALA A 97 -6.20 -8.57 0.40
C ALA A 97 -5.98 -7.32 -0.44
N LEU A 98 -6.81 -7.16 -1.47
CA LEU A 98 -6.81 -5.99 -2.34
C LEU A 98 -8.02 -5.13 -1.96
N GLN A 99 -7.77 -3.86 -1.68
CA GLN A 99 -8.84 -2.94 -1.27
C GLN A 99 -9.68 -2.53 -2.48
N HIS A 100 -11.00 -2.63 -2.34
CA HIS A 100 -11.95 -1.93 -3.20
C HIS A 100 -12.51 -0.72 -2.42
N HIS A 101 -12.07 0.49 -2.75
CA HIS A 101 -12.45 1.72 -2.05
C HIS A 101 -13.81 2.31 -2.51
N GLY A 102 -14.56 1.54 -3.29
CA GLY A 102 -15.89 1.93 -3.76
C GLY A 102 -16.98 1.48 -2.82
N SER A 103 -18.10 2.21 -2.81
CA SER A 103 -19.31 1.81 -2.10
C SER A 103 -20.48 1.66 -3.06
N LYS A 104 -21.49 0.88 -2.67
CA LYS A 104 -22.71 0.67 -3.46
C LYS A 104 -23.85 1.43 -2.81
N LYS A 105 -24.47 2.34 -3.55
CA LYS A 105 -25.63 3.12 -3.13
C LYS A 105 -26.75 2.95 -4.15
N ASP A 106 -27.94 2.56 -3.69
CA ASP A 106 -29.13 2.35 -4.53
C ASP A 106 -28.88 1.43 -5.75
N GLY A 107 -28.12 0.34 -5.53
CA GLY A 107 -27.79 -0.60 -6.59
C GLY A 107 -26.65 -0.16 -7.52
N LYS A 108 -26.18 1.08 -7.43
CA LYS A 108 -25.12 1.66 -8.26
C LYS A 108 -23.81 1.79 -7.49
N TRP A 109 -22.69 1.54 -8.15
CA TRP A 109 -21.38 1.83 -7.59
C TRP A 109 -21.15 3.33 -7.58
N VAL A 110 -20.89 3.89 -6.40
CA VAL A 110 -20.49 5.28 -6.18
C VAL A 110 -19.02 5.25 -5.78
N SER A 111 -18.15 5.39 -6.78
CA SER A 111 -16.73 5.03 -6.66
C SER A 111 -15.80 6.04 -7.34
N PRO A 112 -15.76 7.32 -6.94
CA PRO A 112 -14.85 8.28 -7.57
C PRO A 112 -13.36 7.86 -7.54
N PRO A 113 -12.86 7.09 -6.54
CA PRO A 113 -11.49 6.58 -6.58
C PRO A 113 -11.33 5.05 -6.75
N ALA A 114 -12.39 4.26 -6.98
CA ALA A 114 -12.26 2.79 -6.82
C ALA A 114 -11.86 2.00 -8.07
N LEU A 115 -11.64 2.65 -9.23
CA LEU A 115 -11.33 1.94 -10.48
C LEU A 115 -9.84 1.62 -10.56
N VAL A 116 -9.40 0.64 -9.77
CA VAL A 116 -8.06 0.04 -9.84
C VAL A 116 -8.17 -1.38 -10.38
N GLN A 117 -7.36 -1.70 -11.38
CA GLN A 117 -7.27 -3.05 -11.97
C GLN A 117 -5.96 -3.70 -11.56
N PHE A 118 -6.01 -5.00 -11.28
CA PHE A 118 -4.84 -5.78 -10.89
C PHE A 118 -4.56 -6.89 -11.91
N ARG A 119 -3.29 -7.18 -12.13
CA ARG A 119 -2.82 -8.33 -12.93
C ARG A 119 -1.49 -8.84 -12.40
N ASN A 120 -1.07 -10.02 -12.86
CA ASN A 120 0.25 -10.60 -12.57
C ASN A 120 0.57 -10.68 -11.07
N ILE A 121 -0.42 -11.05 -10.26
CA ILE A 121 -0.26 -11.18 -8.81
C ILE A 121 0.36 -12.54 -8.52
N SER A 122 1.48 -12.53 -7.82
CA SER A 122 2.13 -13.74 -7.32
C SER A 122 2.63 -13.51 -5.91
N ILE A 123 2.77 -14.60 -5.15
CA ILE A 123 3.30 -14.57 -3.79
C ILE A 123 4.28 -15.72 -3.62
N ARG A 124 5.36 -15.46 -2.89
CA ARG A 124 6.35 -16.47 -2.53
C ARG A 124 6.72 -16.29 -1.06
N GLU A 125 6.66 -17.37 -0.31
CA GLU A 125 7.14 -17.37 1.08
C GLU A 125 8.66 -17.22 1.13
N LEU A 126 9.13 -16.50 2.14
CA LEU A 126 10.57 -16.32 2.39
C LEU A 126 11.04 -17.45 3.32
N LYS A 127 12.25 -17.95 3.05
CA LYS A 127 12.93 -18.92 3.92
C LYS A 127 13.64 -18.20 5.07
#